data_AF-A0A366MF90-F1
#
_entry.id   AF-A0A366MF90-F1
#
_cell.length_a   1.000
_cell.length_b   1.000
_cell.length_c   1.000
_cell.angle_alpha   90.00
_cell.angle_beta   90.00
_cell.angle_gamma   90.00
#
_symmetry.space_group_name_H-M   'P 1'
#
loop_
_entity.id
_entity.type
_entity.pdbx_description
1 polymer ?
#
loop_
_entity_poly.entity_id
_entity_poly.type
_entity_poly.pdbx_seq_one_letter_code
_entity_poly.pdbx_strand_id
1 'polypeptide(L)'
;MIVLGEDTNIRYMVKGEEIPEKHQLLIKFNDSSALVSSARMYAQLHVSPVNSYNNEYYDIVKEKPSPFSDDFNMKYFEELLDGVRPTTSIKSFLATKQRIPGLGNGTLQDILFNAKIHPKTKIKKLSKEQKKDLFNSIKNTLSEMTEKAEEALKNLYLITWRI
;
A
#
# COMPACT_ATOMS: atom_id res chain seq x y z
N MET A 1 19.38 -2.27 4.82
CA MET A 1 17.97 -2.05 4.49
C MET A 1 17.53 -3.08 3.46
N ILE A 2 16.39 -3.71 3.68
CA ILE A 2 15.74 -4.61 2.72
C ILE A 2 14.49 -3.88 2.22
N VAL A 3 14.33 -3.78 0.90
CA VAL A 3 13.17 -3.17 0.26
C VAL A 3 12.43 -4.25 -0.51
N LEU A 4 11.15 -4.42 -0.17
CA LEU A 4 10.23 -5.33 -0.86
C LEU A 4 9.38 -4.48 -1.81
N GLY A 5 9.57 -4.69 -3.11
CA GLY A 5 8.74 -4.07 -4.15
C GLY A 5 7.42 -4.82 -4.32
N GLU A 6 6.61 -4.34 -5.27
CA GLU A 6 5.34 -4.98 -5.67
C GLU A 6 5.55 -6.47 -5.98
N ASP A 7 4.49 -7.27 -5.84
CA ASP A 7 4.48 -8.72 -6.10
C ASP A 7 5.47 -9.58 -5.27
N THR A 8 6.09 -9.00 -4.24
CA THR A 8 6.94 -9.71 -3.28
C THR A 8 6.08 -10.20 -2.11
N ASN A 9 6.04 -11.50 -1.89
CA ASN A 9 5.37 -12.09 -0.72
C ASN A 9 6.42 -12.46 0.32
N ILE A 10 6.19 -12.06 1.57
CA ILE A 10 7.02 -12.43 2.72
C ILE A 10 6.22 -13.26 3.72
N ARG A 11 6.84 -14.31 4.23
CA ARG A 11 6.28 -15.19 5.25
C ARG A 11 7.30 -15.41 6.37
N TYR A 12 6.83 -15.33 7.62
CA TYR A 12 7.58 -15.80 8.77
C TYR A 12 7.33 -17.30 8.96
N MET A 13 8.41 -18.04 9.16
CA MET A 13 8.44 -19.48 9.35
C MET A 13 8.89 -19.77 10.78
N VAL A 14 8.09 -20.49 11.54
CA VAL A 14 8.47 -20.89 12.90
C VAL A 14 9.46 -22.06 12.85
N LYS A 15 10.18 -22.29 13.96
CA LYS A 15 11.14 -23.38 14.07
C LYS A 15 10.49 -24.73 13.71
N GLY A 16 11.12 -25.45 12.78
CA GLY A 16 10.70 -26.79 12.38
C GLY A 16 9.70 -26.83 11.21
N GLU A 17 9.20 -25.70 10.75
CA GLU A 17 8.45 -25.67 9.49
C GLU A 17 9.38 -25.95 8.29
N GLU A 18 8.84 -26.68 7.31
CA GLU A 18 9.54 -26.95 6.06
C GLU A 18 9.68 -25.65 5.26
N ILE A 19 10.93 -25.29 4.95
CA ILE A 19 11.24 -24.13 4.12
C ILE A 19 10.85 -24.45 2.68
N PRO A 20 10.01 -23.61 2.01
CA PRO A 20 9.65 -23.83 0.62
C PRO A 20 10.88 -23.92 -0.27
N GLU A 21 10.93 -24.92 -1.15
CA GLU A 21 12.05 -25.10 -2.09
C GLU A 21 12.26 -23.86 -2.99
N LYS A 22 11.16 -23.24 -3.42
CA LYS A 22 11.18 -22.03 -4.25
C LYS A 22 11.05 -20.77 -3.40
N HIS A 23 12.16 -20.05 -3.26
CA HIS A 23 12.23 -18.73 -2.62
C HIS A 23 13.36 -17.89 -3.22
N GLN A 24 13.23 -16.56 -3.16
CA GLN A 24 14.25 -15.62 -3.64
C GLN A 24 15.12 -15.08 -2.49
N LEU A 25 14.59 -15.07 -1.27
CA LEU A 25 15.33 -14.67 -0.07
C LEU A 25 14.91 -15.54 1.11
N LEU A 26 15.91 -15.99 1.86
CA LEU A 26 15.76 -16.72 3.10
C LEU A 26 16.68 -16.09 4.15
N ILE A 27 16.10 -15.60 5.23
CA ILE A 27 16.83 -15.07 6.39
C ILE A 27 16.56 -16.01 7.55
N LYS A 28 17.59 -16.73 8.00
CA LYS A 28 17.50 -17.61 9.17
C LYS A 28 17.94 -16.86 10.42
N PHE A 29 17.18 -17.02 11.49
CA PHE A 29 17.50 -16.47 12.80
C PHE A 29 18.15 -17.53 13.70
N ASN A 30 18.78 -17.08 14.79
CA ASN A 30 19.49 -17.96 15.72
C ASN A 30 18.56 -18.91 16.49
N ASP A 31 17.27 -18.59 16.59
CA ASP A 31 16.24 -19.44 17.19
C ASP A 31 15.70 -20.52 16.23
N SER A 32 16.32 -20.66 15.06
CA SER A 32 15.89 -21.55 13.97
C SER A 32 14.57 -21.18 13.29
N SER A 33 14.01 -20.00 13.57
CA SER A 33 12.95 -19.41 12.74
C SER A 33 13.54 -18.80 11.46
N ALA A 34 12.67 -18.45 10.50
CA ALA A 34 13.12 -17.82 9.26
C ALA A 34 12.11 -16.82 8.70
N LEU A 35 12.60 -15.83 7.94
CA LEU A 35 11.80 -15.08 6.98
C LEU A 35 12.08 -15.62 5.58
N VAL A 36 11.01 -15.98 4.87
CA VAL A 36 11.06 -16.46 3.49
C VAL A 36 10.34 -15.45 2.60
N SER A 37 10.97 -15.08 1.49
CA SER A 37 10.36 -14.23 0.48
C SER A 37 10.28 -14.94 -0.85
N SER A 38 9.13 -14.85 -1.50
CA SER A 38 8.89 -15.34 -2.85
C SER A 38 8.46 -14.19 -3.77
N ALA A 39 8.97 -14.22 -4.99
CA ALA A 39 8.69 -13.25 -6.04
C ALA A 39 7.61 -13.78 -6.98
N ARG A 40 6.66 -12.93 -7.37
CA ARG A 40 5.74 -13.18 -8.49
C ARG A 40 5.94 -12.12 -9.57
N MET A 41 5.67 -12.48 -10.83
CA MET A 41 5.66 -11.56 -11.96
C MET A 41 6.84 -10.56 -11.98
N TYR A 42 6.60 -9.31 -11.59
CA TYR A 42 7.56 -8.20 -11.66
C TYR A 42 8.20 -7.87 -10.31
N ALA A 43 8.25 -8.83 -9.39
CA ALA A 43 8.77 -8.59 -8.05
C ALA A 43 10.20 -8.05 -8.05
N GLN A 44 10.40 -7.04 -7.19
CA GLN A 44 11.69 -6.40 -6.97
C GLN A 44 12.08 -6.59 -5.52
N LEU A 45 13.26 -7.15 -5.30
CA LEU A 45 13.86 -7.30 -3.98
C LEU A 45 15.21 -6.59 -4.00
N HIS A 46 15.39 -5.61 -3.11
CA HIS A 46 16.65 -4.88 -2.99
C HIS A 46 17.24 -4.99 -1.59
N VAL A 47 18.55 -5.20 -1.52
CA VAL A 47 19.32 -5.15 -0.29
C VAL A 47 20.41 -4.09 -0.46
N SER A 48 20.48 -3.15 0.46
CA SER A 48 21.44 -2.05 0.41
C SER A 48 21.85 -1.60 1.81
N PRO A 49 23.03 -0.99 1.99
CA PRO A 49 23.33 -0.21 3.20
C PRO A 49 22.22 0.78 3.54
N VAL A 50 22.08 1.12 4.82
CA VAL A 50 21.13 2.15 5.25
C VAL A 50 21.52 3.47 4.57
N ASN A 51 20.54 4.22 4.07
CA ASN A 51 20.71 5.49 3.36
C ASN A 51 21.42 5.43 1.99
N SER A 52 21.67 4.24 1.42
CA SER A 52 22.28 4.13 0.08
C SER A 52 21.31 3.68 -1.01
N TYR A 53 20.03 3.50 -0.69
CA TYR A 53 19.00 3.17 -1.68
C TYR A 53 18.47 4.44 -2.30
N ASN A 54 18.91 4.75 -3.51
CA ASN A 54 18.46 5.91 -4.27
C ASN A 54 17.32 5.48 -5.20
N ASN A 55 16.09 5.82 -4.82
CA ASN A 55 14.89 5.52 -5.60
C ASN A 55 13.85 6.61 -5.38
N GLU A 56 13.52 7.34 -6.45
CA GLU A 56 12.59 8.47 -6.40
C GLU A 56 11.22 8.10 -5.79
N TYR A 57 10.71 6.89 -6.09
CA TYR A 57 9.44 6.44 -5.51
C TYR A 57 9.53 6.21 -4.00
N TYR A 58 10.67 5.71 -3.52
CA TYR A 58 10.91 5.50 -2.09
C TYR A 58 11.06 6.83 -1.34
N ASP A 59 11.80 7.77 -1.93
CA ASP A 59 12.02 9.09 -1.33
C ASP A 59 10.71 9.88 -1.22
N ILE A 60 9.89 9.84 -2.28
CA ILE A 60 8.55 10.46 -2.28
C ILE A 60 7.66 9.89 -1.16
N VAL A 61 7.70 8.58 -0.91
CA VAL A 61 6.89 7.94 0.13
C VAL A 61 7.35 8.36 1.53
N LYS A 62 8.64 8.63 1.73
CA LYS A 62 9.18 9.12 3.01
C LYS A 62 8.79 10.56 3.32
N GLU A 63 8.77 11.42 2.30
CA GLU A 63 8.53 12.85 2.48
C GLU A 63 7.05 13.19 2.63
N LYS A 64 6.15 12.37 2.06
CA LYS A 64 4.72 12.62 2.06
C LYS A 64 4.04 12.10 3.32
N PRO A 65 2.97 12.77 3.79
CA PRO A 65 2.19 12.28 4.91
C PRO A 65 1.57 10.92 4.58
N SER A 66 1.59 10.04 5.57
CA SER A 66 0.88 8.77 5.51
C SER A 66 -0.63 9.02 5.43
N PRO A 67 -1.39 8.27 4.61
CA PRO A 67 -2.86 8.37 4.61
C PRO A 67 -3.50 8.09 5.98
N PHE A 68 -2.78 7.44 6.88
CA PHE A 68 -3.21 7.13 8.24
C PHE A 68 -2.88 8.23 9.26
N SER A 69 -2.01 9.20 8.94
CA SER A 69 -1.70 10.29 9.87
C SER A 69 -2.70 11.44 9.77
N ASP A 70 -2.70 12.30 10.79
CA ASP A 70 -3.51 13.53 10.85
C ASP A 70 -3.02 14.61 9.86
N ASP A 71 -1.75 14.53 9.45
CA ASP A 71 -1.18 15.41 8.43
C ASP A 71 -1.83 15.18 7.06
N PHE A 72 -2.30 13.96 6.79
CA PHE A 72 -3.15 13.67 5.63
C PHE A 72 -4.61 14.08 5.92
N ASN A 73 -4.85 15.38 5.89
CA ASN A 73 -6.16 16.00 6.10
C ASN A 73 -6.77 16.56 4.81
N MET A 74 -8.01 17.04 4.90
CA MET A 74 -8.76 17.57 3.75
C MET A 74 -8.03 18.73 3.05
N LYS A 75 -7.37 19.62 3.81
CA LYS A 75 -6.63 20.75 3.24
C LYS A 75 -5.47 20.25 2.38
N TYR A 76 -4.66 19.32 2.90
CA TYR A 76 -3.59 18.69 2.14
C TYR A 76 -4.12 18.00 0.86
N PHE A 77 -5.25 17.30 0.98
CA PHE A 77 -5.86 16.64 -0.18
C PHE A 77 -6.34 17.62 -1.25
N GLU A 78 -6.90 18.76 -0.87
CA GLU A 78 -7.27 19.83 -1.81
C GLU A 78 -6.04 20.42 -2.50
N GLU A 79 -4.95 20.67 -1.76
CA GLU A 79 -3.67 21.12 -2.32
C GLU A 79 -3.12 20.13 -3.36
N LEU A 80 -3.25 18.81 -3.13
CA LEU A 80 -2.88 17.80 -4.11
C LEU A 80 -3.73 17.89 -5.39
N LEU A 81 -5.05 18.10 -5.26
CA LEU A 81 -5.97 18.24 -6.40
C LEU A 81 -5.68 19.50 -7.21
N ASP A 82 -5.32 20.59 -6.54
CA ASP A 82 -5.01 21.87 -7.19
C ASP A 82 -3.62 21.84 -7.86
N GLY A 83 -2.69 21.03 -7.33
CA GLY A 83 -1.37 20.80 -7.91
C GLY A 83 -1.33 20.00 -9.22
N VAL A 84 -2.49 19.62 -9.79
CA VAL A 84 -2.56 18.87 -11.05
C VAL A 84 -3.43 19.55 -12.09
N ARG A 85 -3.22 19.17 -13.36
CA ARG A 85 -4.03 19.71 -14.46
C ARG A 85 -5.51 19.43 -14.21
N PRO A 86 -6.43 20.41 -14.36
CA PRO A 86 -7.86 20.21 -14.12
C PRO A 86 -8.51 19.14 -15.03
N THR A 87 -7.85 18.82 -16.16
CA THR A 87 -8.25 17.78 -17.12
C THR A 87 -7.71 16.38 -16.79
N THR A 88 -6.96 16.23 -15.70
CA THR A 88 -6.51 14.93 -15.18
C THR A 88 -7.73 14.12 -14.73
N SER A 89 -7.77 12.82 -15.07
CA SER A 89 -8.82 11.94 -14.56
C SER A 89 -8.53 11.53 -13.12
N ILE A 90 -9.58 11.25 -12.34
CA ILE A 90 -9.41 10.90 -10.94
C ILE A 90 -8.61 9.61 -10.73
N LYS A 91 -8.78 8.61 -11.61
CA LYS A 91 -7.94 7.40 -11.59
C LYS A 91 -6.47 7.73 -11.81
N SER A 92 -6.15 8.60 -12.75
CA SER A 92 -4.76 9.00 -13.01
C SER A 92 -4.18 9.78 -11.83
N PHE A 93 -4.98 10.63 -11.19
CA PHE A 93 -4.58 11.35 -9.98
C PHE A 93 -4.18 10.39 -8.85
N LEU A 94 -5.03 9.40 -8.55
CA LEU A 94 -4.78 8.42 -7.49
C LEU A 94 -3.64 7.44 -7.83
N ALA A 95 -3.52 7.01 -9.09
CA ALA A 95 -2.62 5.92 -9.48
C ALA A 95 -1.17 6.36 -9.82
N THR A 96 -0.90 7.65 -9.97
CA THR A 96 0.39 8.10 -10.54
C THR A 96 1.18 8.99 -9.58
N LYS A 97 2.51 8.98 -9.73
CA LYS A 97 3.47 9.83 -9.01
C LYS A 97 3.48 9.67 -7.48
N GLN A 98 2.92 8.58 -6.95
CA GLN A 98 2.80 8.35 -5.50
C GLN A 98 2.26 9.60 -4.77
N ARG A 99 1.24 10.26 -5.34
CA ARG A 99 0.66 11.48 -4.73
C ARG A 99 0.10 11.19 -3.35
N ILE A 100 -0.47 10.01 -3.19
CA ILE A 100 -0.94 9.45 -1.93
C ILE A 100 -0.20 8.13 -1.77
N PRO A 101 0.77 8.03 -0.84
CA PRO A 101 1.53 6.82 -0.62
C PRO A 101 0.64 5.61 -0.30
N GLY A 102 1.00 4.43 -0.81
CA GLY A 102 0.34 3.16 -0.45
C GLY A 102 -0.93 2.84 -1.23
N LEU A 103 -1.35 3.65 -2.21
CA LEU A 103 -2.49 3.31 -3.06
C LEU A 103 -2.08 2.37 -4.20
N GLY A 104 -2.49 1.11 -4.09
CA GLY A 104 -2.41 0.13 -5.17
C GLY A 104 -3.60 0.21 -6.15
N ASN A 105 -3.49 -0.49 -7.28
CA ASN A 105 -4.52 -0.53 -8.32
C ASN A 105 -5.87 -1.13 -7.87
N GLY A 106 -5.86 -2.08 -6.93
CA GLY A 106 -7.07 -2.63 -6.32
C GLY A 106 -7.72 -1.62 -5.39
N THR A 107 -6.94 -1.11 -4.43
CA THR A 107 -7.36 -0.12 -3.44
C THR A 107 -8.00 1.12 -4.07
N LEU A 108 -7.41 1.68 -5.13
CA LEU A 108 -8.00 2.86 -5.78
C LEU A 108 -9.33 2.56 -6.47
N GLN A 109 -9.59 1.32 -6.89
CA GLN A 109 -10.87 0.94 -7.49
C GLN A 109 -11.95 0.88 -6.42
N ASP A 110 -11.65 0.27 -5.27
CA ASP A 110 -12.55 0.22 -4.13
C ASP A 110 -12.89 1.63 -3.62
N ILE A 111 -11.88 2.50 -3.51
CA ILE A 111 -12.06 3.91 -3.17
C ILE A 111 -13.03 4.61 -4.14
N LEU A 112 -12.83 4.45 -5.45
CA LEU A 112 -13.67 5.10 -6.46
C LEU A 112 -15.09 4.53 -6.48
N PHE A 113 -15.24 3.24 -6.21
CA PHE A 113 -16.53 2.57 -6.07
C PHE A 113 -17.29 3.10 -4.85
N ASN A 114 -16.64 3.14 -3.69
CA ASN A 114 -17.20 3.65 -2.43
C ASN A 114 -17.58 5.14 -2.55
N ALA A 115 -16.74 5.94 -3.22
CA ALA A 115 -17.02 7.34 -3.51
C ALA A 115 -18.08 7.55 -4.61
N LYS A 116 -18.50 6.48 -5.32
CA LYS A 116 -19.42 6.53 -6.47
C LYS A 116 -18.95 7.46 -7.60
N ILE A 117 -17.63 7.52 -7.82
CA ILE A 117 -17.02 8.37 -8.85
C ILE A 117 -16.48 7.52 -10.00
N HIS A 118 -16.95 7.80 -11.22
CA HIS A 118 -16.44 7.12 -12.40
C HIS A 118 -14.93 7.39 -12.61
N PRO A 119 -14.08 6.38 -12.87
CA PRO A 119 -12.62 6.53 -12.97
C PRO A 119 -12.13 7.58 -13.99
N LYS A 120 -12.90 7.80 -15.06
CA LYS A 120 -12.60 8.79 -16.11
C LYS A 120 -13.05 10.22 -15.78
N THR A 121 -13.75 10.43 -14.67
CA THR A 121 -14.18 11.77 -14.23
C THR A 121 -12.97 12.68 -14.08
N LYS A 122 -13.08 13.91 -14.59
CA LYS A 122 -12.00 14.90 -14.53
C LYS A 122 -12.08 15.67 -13.22
N ILE A 123 -10.93 16.06 -12.67
CA ILE A 123 -10.87 16.80 -11.40
C ILE A 123 -11.73 18.07 -11.45
N LYS A 124 -11.70 18.81 -12.57
CA LYS A 124 -12.53 20.01 -12.76
C LYS A 124 -14.04 19.79 -12.70
N LYS A 125 -14.50 18.55 -12.81
CA LYS A 125 -15.92 18.19 -12.77
C LYS A 125 -16.38 17.76 -11.37
N LEU A 126 -15.47 17.61 -10.42
CA LEU A 126 -15.81 17.24 -9.05
C LEU A 126 -16.39 18.44 -8.30
N SER A 127 -17.58 18.27 -7.73
CA SER A 127 -18.13 19.22 -6.77
C SER A 127 -17.32 19.22 -5.47
N LYS A 128 -17.50 20.24 -4.62
CA LYS A 128 -16.88 20.28 -3.28
C LYS A 128 -17.28 19.06 -2.44
N GLU A 129 -18.55 18.67 -2.53
CA GLU A 129 -19.07 17.49 -1.84
C GLU A 129 -18.42 16.20 -2.35
N GLN A 130 -18.30 16.04 -3.68
CA GLN A 130 -17.61 14.87 -4.26
C GLN A 130 -16.12 14.80 -3.87
N LYS A 131 -15.44 15.94 -3.74
CA LYS A 131 -14.06 15.98 -3.22
C LYS A 131 -14.00 15.47 -1.78
N LYS A 132 -14.94 15.91 -0.93
CA LYS A 132 -15.05 15.48 0.47
C LYS A 132 -15.38 13.98 0.57
N ASP A 133 -16.33 13.50 -0.22
CA ASP A 133 -16.72 12.09 -0.23
C ASP A 133 -15.58 11.20 -0.71
N LEU A 134 -14.81 11.65 -1.70
CA LEU A 134 -13.62 10.95 -2.15
C LEU A 134 -12.55 10.88 -1.06
N PHE A 135 -12.27 11.98 -0.38
CA PHE A 135 -11.32 12.01 0.73
C PHE A 135 -11.73 11.04 1.86
N ASN A 136 -13.00 11.08 2.27
CA ASN A 136 -13.52 10.16 3.26
C ASN A 136 -13.44 8.70 2.79
N SER A 137 -13.75 8.44 1.52
CA SER A 137 -13.65 7.09 0.93
C SER A 137 -12.22 6.56 0.93
N ILE A 138 -11.22 7.42 0.72
CA ILE A 138 -9.80 7.05 0.85
C ILE A 138 -9.50 6.60 2.29
N LYS A 139 -9.84 7.42 3.30
CA LYS A 139 -9.57 7.10 4.71
C LYS A 139 -10.28 5.82 5.15
N ASN A 140 -11.57 5.70 4.84
CA ASN A 140 -12.39 4.58 5.28
C ASN A 140 -11.96 3.27 4.61
N THR A 141 -11.74 3.28 3.29
CA THR A 141 -11.32 2.07 2.57
C THR A 141 -9.98 1.56 3.10
N LEU A 142 -9.02 2.46 3.38
CA LEU A 142 -7.73 2.07 3.95
C LEU A 142 -7.86 1.55 5.39
N SER A 143 -8.70 2.16 6.23
CA SER A 143 -8.96 1.67 7.59
C SER A 143 -9.56 0.26 7.57
N GLU A 144 -10.61 0.06 6.77
CA GLU A 144 -11.28 -1.24 6.63
C GLU A 144 -10.34 -2.34 6.13
N MET A 145 -9.46 -2.01 5.16
CA MET A 145 -8.46 -2.95 4.65
C MET A 145 -7.45 -3.34 5.73
N THR A 146 -6.98 -2.39 6.54
CA THR A 146 -6.05 -2.66 7.64
C THR A 146 -6.71 -3.50 8.73
N GLU A 147 -7.93 -3.16 9.15
CA GLU A 147 -8.69 -3.92 10.15
C GLU A 147 -8.91 -5.38 9.71
N LYS A 148 -9.33 -5.58 8.45
CA LYS A 148 -9.50 -6.93 7.88
C LYS A 148 -8.18 -7.69 7.77
N ALA A 149 -7.07 -7.02 7.47
CA ALA A 149 -5.76 -7.65 7.44
C ALA A 149 -5.33 -8.12 8.83
N GLU A 150 -5.55 -7.29 9.86
CA GLU A 150 -5.30 -7.67 11.26
C GLU A 150 -6.18 -8.83 11.71
N GLU A 151 -7.47 -8.81 11.36
CA GLU A 151 -8.40 -9.89 11.65
C GLU A 151 -8.00 -11.19 10.93
N ALA A 152 -7.63 -11.11 9.65
CA ALA A 152 -7.15 -12.26 8.89
C ALA A 152 -5.86 -12.84 9.50
N LEU A 153 -4.94 -12.00 9.99
CA LEU A 153 -3.75 -12.45 10.72
C LEU A 153 -4.16 -13.17 12.01
N LYS A 154 -5.05 -12.59 12.83
CA LYS A 154 -5.58 -13.21 14.06
C LYS A 154 -6.25 -14.56 13.78
N ASN A 155 -7.07 -14.64 12.74
CA ASN A 155 -7.76 -15.85 12.34
C ASN A 155 -6.80 -16.91 11.79
N LEU A 156 -5.72 -16.52 11.11
CA LEU A 156 -4.63 -17.43 10.73
C LEU A 156 -3.98 -18.05 11.96
N TYR A 157 -3.72 -17.25 13.00
CA TYR A 157 -3.20 -17.77 14.28
C TYR A 157 -4.22 -18.70 14.96
N LEU A 158 -5.52 -18.39 14.95
CA LEU A 158 -6.54 -19.26 15.57
C LEU A 158 -6.72 -20.61 14.85
N ILE A 159 -6.47 -20.68 13.54
CA ILE A 159 -6.51 -21.93 12.77
C ILE A 159 -5.27 -22.78 13.02
N THR A 160 -4.11 -22.17 13.30
CA THR A 160 -2.87 -22.92 13.61
C THR A 160 -2.82 -23.51 15.03
N TRP A 161 -3.73 -23.13 15.93
CA TRP A 161 -3.89 -23.73 17.27
C TRP A 161 -4.97 -24.82 17.34
N ARG A 162 -5.54 -25.24 16.20
CA ARG A 162 -6.65 -26.19 16.17
C ARG A 162 -6.42 -27.44 15.32
N ILE A 163 -5.16 -27.80 15.07
CA ILE A 163 -4.76 -29.07 14.43
C ILE A 163 -3.73 -29.76 15.32
#